data_AF-X6L936-F1
#
_entry.id   AF-X6L936-F1
#
_cell.length_a   1.000
_cell.length_b   1.000
_cell.length_c   1.000
_cell.angle_alpha   90.00
_cell.angle_beta   90.00
_cell.angle_gamma   90.00
#
_symmetry.space_group_name_H-M   'P 1'
#
loop_
_entity.id
_entity.type
_entity.pdbx_description
1 polymer ?
#
loop_
_entity_poly.entity_id
_entity_poly.type
_entity_poly.pdbx_seq_one_letter_code
_entity_poly.pdbx_strand_id
1 'polypeptide(L)'
;MTYQIVYQLMKTKTHKCLHQLSIIFNYSIVKLFNYYTYISKIQEFNSFHVTWKNKSNGTHKEPLNPYSITFKQGIQHVQRHLQMKSHFISGMDELILFEWEFDKCKPSISSKMNDSDVLLHDIYKHLPHYPIIQVYWKIKHAMFVIPYKRTIGIEKSDLPKNGPFQDNVISFKKAKFNPLLYECDLHKLKIIEDEASVKLTRNNSLQKLFHE
;
A
#
# COMPACT_ATOMS: atom_id res chain seq x y z
N MET A 1 28.70 39.56 12.46
CA MET A 1 28.02 38.93 13.63
C MET A 1 26.53 38.66 13.38
N THR A 2 25.79 39.58 12.75
CA THR A 2 24.36 39.44 12.40
C THR A 2 24.01 38.24 11.52
N TYR A 3 24.79 37.94 10.48
CA TYR A 3 24.53 36.79 9.59
C TYR A 3 24.53 35.43 10.32
N GLN A 4 25.41 35.27 11.31
CA GLN A 4 25.54 34.02 12.05
C GLN A 4 24.34 33.80 12.99
N ILE A 5 23.79 34.87 13.55
CA ILE A 5 22.57 34.84 14.37
C ILE A 5 21.35 34.46 13.51
N VAL A 6 21.21 35.08 12.33
CA VAL A 6 20.11 34.80 11.40
C VAL A 6 20.15 33.36 10.87
N TYR A 7 21.34 32.83 10.56
CA TYR A 7 21.51 31.44 10.13
C TYR A 7 21.10 30.43 11.22
N GLN A 8 21.51 30.65 12.48
CA GLN A 8 21.14 29.76 13.57
C GLN A 8 19.63 29.82 13.89
N LEU A 9 19.00 31.00 13.74
CA LEU A 9 17.55 31.17 13.85
C LEU A 9 16.78 30.44 12.73
N MET A 10 17.27 30.48 11.49
CA MET A 10 16.65 29.72 10.39
C MET A 10 16.80 28.21 10.58
N LYS A 11 17.98 27.73 11.01
CA LYS A 11 18.27 26.31 11.27
C LYS A 11 17.41 25.73 12.40
N THR A 12 17.19 26.49 13.46
CA THR A 12 16.35 26.07 14.59
C THR A 12 14.87 26.04 14.21
N LYS A 13 14.39 27.00 13.41
CA LYS A 13 13.02 27.00 12.88
C LYS A 13 12.75 25.83 11.92
N THR A 14 13.68 25.51 11.02
CA THR A 14 13.51 24.36 10.11
C THR A 14 13.51 23.03 10.85
N HIS A 15 14.39 22.84 11.85
CA HIS A 15 14.40 21.62 12.65
C HIS A 15 13.09 21.41 13.43
N LYS A 16 12.53 22.48 14.02
CA LYS A 16 11.25 22.42 14.73
C LYS A 16 10.09 22.09 13.80
N CYS A 17 10.09 22.66 12.58
CA CYS A 17 9.10 22.38 11.54
C CYS A 17 9.15 20.92 11.07
N LEU A 18 10.34 20.40 10.76
CA LEU A 18 10.52 19.00 10.36
C LEU A 18 10.07 18.01 11.44
N HIS A 19 10.33 18.33 12.71
CA HIS A 19 9.89 17.50 13.83
C HIS A 19 8.37 17.51 14.00
N GLN A 20 7.71 18.67 13.85
CA GLN A 20 6.25 18.74 13.89
C GLN A 20 5.59 18.01 12.72
N LEU A 21 6.15 18.15 11.51
CA LEU A 21 5.68 17.42 10.33
C LEU A 21 5.84 15.90 10.50
N SER A 22 6.93 15.42 11.10
CA SER A 22 7.11 13.99 11.34
C SER A 22 6.08 13.45 12.34
N ILE A 23 5.74 14.22 13.39
CA ILE A 23 4.70 13.83 14.35
C ILE A 23 3.34 13.75 13.68
N ILE A 24 2.94 14.76 12.90
CA ILE A 24 1.64 14.79 12.21
C ILE A 24 1.55 13.65 11.19
N PHE A 25 2.63 13.39 10.45
CA PHE A 25 2.69 12.30 9.49
C PHE A 25 2.56 10.94 10.18
N ASN A 26 3.30 10.71 11.27
CA ASN A 26 3.21 9.48 12.06
C ASN A 26 1.82 9.28 12.66
N TYR A 27 1.21 10.34 13.22
CA TYR A 27 -0.14 10.27 13.78
C TYR A 27 -1.19 9.94 12.71
N SER A 28 -1.09 10.56 11.54
CA SER A 28 -1.98 10.30 10.40
C SER A 28 -1.84 8.86 9.90
N ILE A 29 -0.60 8.36 9.80
CA ILE A 29 -0.31 6.96 9.47
C ILE A 29 -0.96 6.00 10.47
N VAL A 30 -0.75 6.22 11.78
CA VAL A 30 -1.31 5.37 12.84
C VAL A 30 -2.84 5.36 12.78
N LYS A 31 -3.48 6.51 12.57
CA LYS A 31 -4.95 6.60 12.45
C LYS A 31 -5.46 5.84 11.23
N LEU A 32 -4.76 5.92 10.10
CA LEU A 32 -5.10 5.22 8.87
C LEU A 32 -4.93 3.70 9.03
N PHE A 33 -3.87 3.26 9.72
CA PHE A 33 -3.68 1.85 10.09
C PHE A 33 -4.78 1.34 11.02
N ASN A 34 -5.18 2.10 12.04
CA ASN A 34 -6.26 1.71 12.96
C ASN A 34 -7.61 1.59 12.23
N TYR A 35 -7.93 2.52 11.34
CA TYR A 35 -9.15 2.46 10.53
C TYR A 35 -9.14 1.26 9.58
N TYR A 36 -8.01 0.99 8.92
CA TYR A 36 -7.86 -0.16 8.05
C TYR A 36 -8.00 -1.48 8.82
N THR A 37 -7.40 -1.56 10.01
CA THR A 37 -7.52 -2.72 10.91
C THR A 37 -8.98 -2.93 11.34
N TYR A 38 -9.71 -1.86 11.62
CA TYR A 38 -11.14 -1.93 11.96
C TYR A 38 -12.00 -2.44 10.79
N ILE A 39 -11.81 -1.90 9.58
CA ILE A 39 -12.50 -2.39 8.37
C ILE A 39 -12.15 -3.85 8.08
N SER A 40 -10.86 -4.20 8.19
CA SER A 40 -10.39 -5.58 7.99
C SER A 40 -11.06 -6.56 8.96
N LYS A 41 -11.22 -6.17 10.23
CA LYS A 41 -11.91 -6.99 11.24
C LYS A 41 -13.40 -7.17 10.94
N ILE A 42 -14.06 -6.16 10.36
CA ILE A 42 -15.47 -6.27 9.97
C ILE A 42 -15.64 -7.18 8.75
N GLN A 43 -14.68 -7.20 7.82
CA GLN A 43 -14.68 -8.11 6.67
C GLN A 43 -14.39 -9.58 7.05
N GLU A 44 -13.81 -9.86 8.22
CA GLU A 44 -13.51 -11.23 8.68
C GLU A 44 -14.74 -12.01 9.14
N PHE A 45 -15.85 -11.35 9.50
CA PHE A 45 -17.05 -12.04 9.95
C PHE A 45 -17.78 -12.68 8.75
N ASN A 46 -17.84 -14.01 8.70
CA ASN A 46 -18.49 -14.83 7.66
C ASN A 46 -17.80 -14.89 6.29
N SER A 47 -16.50 -14.61 6.20
CA SER A 47 -15.81 -14.62 4.90
C SER A 47 -15.19 -15.98 4.55
N PHE A 48 -15.37 -16.35 3.28
CA PHE A 48 -14.59 -17.38 2.61
C PHE A 48 -13.18 -16.83 2.41
N HIS A 49 -12.17 -17.52 2.93
CA HIS A 49 -10.79 -17.03 2.90
C HIS A 49 -9.98 -17.78 1.85
N VAL A 50 -9.44 -17.03 0.90
CA VAL A 50 -8.41 -17.53 0.00
C VAL A 50 -7.05 -17.33 0.64
N THR A 51 -6.22 -18.36 0.63
CA THR A 51 -4.86 -18.31 1.14
C THR A 51 -3.85 -18.78 0.13
N TRP A 52 -2.71 -18.11 0.08
CA TRP A 52 -1.59 -18.48 -0.80
C TRP A 52 -0.27 -18.21 -0.09
N LYS A 53 0.78 -18.89 -0.54
CA LYS A 53 2.14 -18.67 -0.04
C LYS A 53 2.97 -17.93 -1.09
N ASN A 54 3.79 -16.99 -0.65
CA ASN A 54 4.79 -16.34 -1.51
C ASN A 54 6.09 -17.18 -1.56
N LYS A 55 7.08 -16.73 -2.36
CA LYS A 55 8.40 -17.38 -2.47
C LYS A 55 9.14 -17.51 -1.13
N SER A 56 8.87 -16.62 -0.18
CA SER A 56 9.43 -16.62 1.17
C SER A 56 8.59 -17.47 2.16
N ASN A 57 7.66 -18.30 1.68
CA ASN A 57 6.72 -19.09 2.49
C ASN A 57 5.78 -18.28 3.40
N GLY A 58 5.74 -16.95 3.27
CA GLY A 58 4.78 -16.10 3.95
C GLY A 58 3.37 -16.41 3.46
N THR A 59 2.47 -16.73 4.39
CA THR A 59 1.07 -17.04 4.09
C THR A 59 0.28 -15.75 4.06
N HIS A 60 -0.39 -15.50 2.93
CA HIS A 60 -1.31 -14.39 2.75
C HIS A 60 -2.73 -14.93 2.84
N LYS A 61 -3.64 -14.12 3.38
CA LYS A 61 -5.07 -14.40 3.46
C LYS A 61 -5.84 -13.25 2.85
N GLU A 62 -6.85 -13.57 2.06
CA GLU A 62 -7.75 -12.60 1.46
C GLU A 62 -9.20 -13.08 1.64
N PRO A 63 -10.08 -12.26 2.22
CA PRO A 63 -11.50 -12.58 2.28
C PRO A 63 -12.13 -12.33 0.91
N LEU A 64 -12.90 -13.30 0.41
CA LEU A 64 -13.73 -13.16 -0.78
C LEU A 64 -15.18 -13.51 -0.44
N ASN A 65 -16.15 -12.90 -1.14
CA ASN A 65 -17.55 -13.29 -1.04
C ASN A 65 -17.85 -14.38 -2.10
N PRO A 66 -18.08 -15.64 -1.69
CA PRO A 66 -18.18 -16.74 -2.63
C PRO A 66 -19.49 -16.71 -3.44
N TYR A 67 -20.50 -15.97 -2.98
CA TYR A 67 -21.80 -15.84 -3.65
C TYR A 67 -21.82 -14.76 -4.75
N SER A 68 -20.86 -13.83 -4.74
CA SER A 68 -20.84 -12.69 -5.67
C SER A 68 -19.67 -12.69 -6.63
N ILE A 69 -18.68 -13.56 -6.43
CA ILE A 69 -17.45 -13.58 -7.24
C ILE A 69 -17.30 -14.90 -7.99
N THR A 70 -16.99 -14.80 -9.28
CA THR A 70 -16.57 -15.96 -10.06
C THR A 70 -15.15 -16.38 -9.71
N PHE A 71 -14.79 -17.61 -10.02
CA PHE A 71 -13.41 -18.08 -9.84
C PHE A 71 -12.41 -17.16 -10.55
N LYS A 72 -12.66 -16.85 -11.83
CA LYS A 72 -11.87 -15.93 -12.65
C LYS A 72 -11.73 -14.54 -12.03
N GLN A 73 -12.83 -13.95 -11.54
CA GLN A 73 -12.79 -12.67 -10.85
C GLN A 73 -11.98 -12.74 -9.54
N GLY A 74 -12.07 -13.86 -8.82
CA GLY A 74 -11.25 -14.14 -7.65
C GLY A 74 -9.74 -14.18 -7.97
N ILE A 75 -9.34 -14.82 -9.08
CA ILE A 75 -7.94 -14.80 -9.55
C ILE A 75 -7.50 -13.36 -9.81
N GLN A 76 -8.31 -12.60 -10.55
CA GLN A 76 -8.00 -11.20 -10.89
C GLN A 76 -7.89 -10.32 -9.63
N HIS A 77 -8.72 -10.57 -8.62
CA HIS A 77 -8.65 -9.89 -7.34
C HIS A 77 -7.30 -10.16 -6.64
N VAL A 78 -6.89 -11.42 -6.57
CA VAL A 78 -5.59 -11.82 -6.01
C VAL A 78 -4.42 -11.20 -6.81
N GLN A 79 -4.50 -11.18 -8.14
CA GLN A 79 -3.52 -10.51 -9.00
C GLN A 79 -3.38 -9.02 -8.69
N ARG A 80 -4.51 -8.29 -8.64
CA ARG A 80 -4.54 -6.86 -8.31
C ARG A 80 -3.96 -6.62 -6.91
N HIS A 81 -4.30 -7.46 -5.93
CA HIS A 81 -3.76 -7.32 -4.58
C HIS A 81 -2.24 -7.55 -4.54
N LEU A 82 -1.73 -8.55 -5.25
CA LEU A 82 -0.29 -8.78 -5.39
C LEU A 82 0.42 -7.62 -6.09
N GLN A 83 -0.19 -7.06 -7.13
CA GLN A 83 0.33 -5.90 -7.85
C GLN A 83 0.44 -4.67 -6.95
N MET A 84 -0.62 -4.36 -6.19
CA MET A 84 -0.59 -3.26 -5.22
C MET A 84 0.50 -3.44 -4.16
N LYS A 85 0.65 -4.66 -3.62
CA LYS A 85 1.73 -4.98 -2.68
C LYS A 85 3.12 -4.82 -3.30
N SER A 86 3.31 -5.34 -4.51
CA SER A 86 4.58 -5.23 -5.23
C SER A 86 4.95 -3.78 -5.53
N HIS A 87 3.96 -2.96 -5.91
CA HIS A 87 4.14 -1.53 -6.14
C HIS A 87 4.52 -0.80 -4.86
N PHE A 88 3.84 -1.10 -3.75
CA PHE A 88 4.14 -0.48 -2.46
C PHE A 88 5.54 -0.83 -1.94
N ILE A 89 5.98 -2.08 -2.10
CA ILE A 89 7.27 -2.56 -1.57
C ILE A 89 8.45 -2.16 -2.46
N SER A 90 8.30 -2.24 -3.79
CA SER A 90 9.42 -2.16 -4.72
C SER A 90 9.20 -1.20 -5.89
N GLY A 91 8.07 -0.48 -5.93
CA GLY A 91 7.71 0.38 -7.07
C GLY A 91 7.37 -0.38 -8.35
N MET A 92 7.23 -1.71 -8.29
CA MET A 92 6.91 -2.57 -9.44
C MET A 92 5.40 -2.67 -9.64
N ASP A 93 4.88 -2.17 -10.76
CA ASP A 93 3.45 -2.16 -11.06
C ASP A 93 3.04 -2.99 -12.27
N GLU A 94 3.95 -3.43 -13.14
CA GLU A 94 3.56 -4.21 -14.32
C GLU A 94 3.69 -5.72 -14.05
N LEU A 95 2.57 -6.44 -14.02
CA LEU A 95 2.54 -7.90 -13.89
C LEU A 95 2.84 -8.54 -15.24
N ILE A 96 4.00 -9.17 -15.39
CA ILE A 96 4.43 -9.80 -16.65
C ILE A 96 3.97 -11.25 -16.73
N LEU A 97 4.12 -11.99 -15.64
CA LEU A 97 3.82 -13.42 -15.59
C LEU A 97 3.05 -13.73 -14.32
N PHE A 98 1.93 -14.42 -14.49
CA PHE A 98 1.16 -14.98 -13.39
C PHE A 98 0.78 -16.42 -13.73
N GLU A 99 1.39 -17.36 -13.03
CA GLU A 99 1.18 -18.79 -13.22
C GLU A 99 0.72 -19.43 -11.91
N TRP A 100 -0.26 -20.33 -12.01
CA TRP A 100 -0.86 -21.04 -10.88
C TRP A 100 -0.96 -22.54 -11.20
N GLU A 101 -0.73 -23.38 -10.19
CA GLU A 101 -0.96 -24.84 -10.22
C GLU A 101 -2.32 -25.27 -9.63
N PHE A 102 -3.33 -25.52 -10.47
CA PHE A 102 -4.71 -25.87 -10.06
C PHE A 102 -4.80 -27.21 -9.32
N ASP A 103 -3.99 -28.17 -9.76
CA ASP A 103 -3.85 -29.50 -9.19
C ASP A 103 -3.44 -29.46 -7.71
N LYS A 104 -2.70 -28.42 -7.31
CA LYS A 104 -2.17 -28.26 -5.94
C LYS A 104 -2.98 -27.29 -5.08
N CYS A 105 -4.12 -26.80 -5.57
CA CYS A 105 -5.10 -26.11 -4.73
C CYS A 105 -5.65 -27.06 -3.67
N LYS A 106 -6.05 -26.52 -2.52
CA LYS A 106 -6.77 -27.29 -1.50
C LYS A 106 -8.08 -26.59 -1.15
N PRO A 107 -9.24 -27.22 -1.36
CA PRO A 107 -9.41 -28.48 -2.11
C PRO A 107 -9.07 -28.32 -3.59
N SER A 108 -8.71 -29.43 -4.26
CA SER A 108 -8.35 -29.42 -5.68
C SER A 108 -9.53 -28.91 -6.51
N ILE A 109 -9.21 -28.02 -7.44
CA ILE A 109 -10.17 -27.45 -8.39
C ILE A 109 -9.97 -28.16 -9.71
N SER A 110 -11.05 -28.50 -10.41
CA SER A 110 -10.93 -29.08 -11.75
C SER A 110 -10.29 -28.07 -12.70
N SER A 111 -9.23 -28.47 -13.41
CA SER A 111 -8.54 -27.62 -14.39
C SER A 111 -9.44 -27.15 -15.54
N LYS A 112 -10.58 -27.82 -15.75
CA LYS A 112 -11.60 -27.44 -16.74
C LYS A 112 -12.33 -26.13 -16.43
N MET A 113 -12.14 -25.56 -15.23
CA MET A 113 -12.88 -24.38 -14.76
C MET A 113 -12.22 -23.03 -15.11
N ASN A 114 -11.04 -23.03 -15.73
CA ASN A 114 -10.27 -21.80 -15.96
C ASN A 114 -10.97 -20.73 -16.81
N ASP A 115 -11.75 -21.17 -17.80
CA ASP A 115 -12.45 -20.27 -18.72
C ASP A 115 -13.93 -20.06 -18.35
N SER A 116 -14.40 -20.71 -17.30
CA SER A 116 -15.80 -20.68 -16.91
C SER A 116 -16.08 -19.59 -15.87
N ASP A 117 -17.13 -18.79 -16.09
CA ASP A 117 -17.65 -17.80 -15.14
C ASP A 117 -18.41 -18.47 -13.96
N VAL A 118 -17.86 -19.56 -13.43
CA VAL A 118 -18.44 -20.32 -12.33
C VAL A 118 -18.19 -19.58 -11.01
N LEU A 119 -19.24 -19.43 -10.21
CA LEU A 119 -19.16 -18.80 -8.88
C LEU A 119 -18.32 -19.66 -7.93
N LEU A 120 -17.57 -19.02 -7.03
CA LEU A 120 -16.85 -19.74 -5.99
C LEU A 120 -17.80 -20.59 -5.13
N HIS A 121 -19.04 -20.13 -4.92
CA HIS A 121 -20.09 -20.89 -4.27
C HIS A 121 -20.30 -22.27 -4.92
N ASP A 122 -20.44 -22.33 -6.24
CA ASP A 122 -20.72 -23.60 -6.93
C ASP A 122 -19.55 -24.59 -6.85
N ILE A 123 -18.33 -24.09 -6.74
CA ILE A 123 -17.12 -24.91 -6.58
C ILE A 123 -17.04 -25.49 -5.17
N TYR A 124 -17.38 -24.70 -4.16
CA TYR A 124 -17.02 -25.00 -2.76
C TYR A 124 -18.20 -25.30 -1.83
N LYS A 125 -19.46 -25.17 -2.29
CA LYS A 125 -20.68 -25.39 -1.48
C LYS A 125 -20.79 -26.77 -0.82
N HIS A 126 -20.09 -27.77 -1.35
CA HIS A 126 -20.13 -29.14 -0.84
C HIS A 126 -19.11 -29.40 0.27
N LEU A 127 -18.28 -28.43 0.62
CA LEU A 127 -17.30 -28.57 1.69
C LEU A 127 -17.93 -28.39 3.07
N PRO A 128 -17.44 -29.12 4.09
CA PRO A 128 -17.89 -28.93 5.46
C PRO A 128 -17.59 -27.50 5.92
N HIS A 129 -18.52 -26.91 6.67
CA HIS A 129 -18.45 -25.55 7.22
C HIS A 129 -18.48 -24.40 6.19
N TYR A 130 -18.82 -24.67 4.92
CA TYR A 130 -19.09 -23.61 3.95
C TYR A 130 -20.20 -22.66 4.44
N PRO A 131 -20.08 -21.32 4.29
CA PRO A 131 -19.04 -20.58 3.56
C PRO A 131 -17.79 -20.22 4.40
N ILE A 132 -17.77 -20.53 5.69
CA ILE A 132 -16.70 -20.17 6.63
C ILE A 132 -15.56 -21.19 6.51
N ILE A 133 -14.90 -21.18 5.36
CA ILE A 133 -13.80 -22.08 5.03
C ILE A 133 -12.57 -21.31 4.56
N GLN A 134 -11.42 -21.95 4.73
CA GLN A 134 -10.15 -21.48 4.19
C GLN A 134 -9.74 -22.37 3.03
N VAL A 135 -9.64 -21.80 1.84
CA VAL A 135 -9.13 -22.49 0.64
C VAL A 135 -7.69 -22.07 0.38
N TYR A 136 -6.89 -22.99 -0.13
CA TYR A 136 -5.50 -22.75 -0.52
C TYR A 136 -5.37 -22.70 -2.04
N TRP A 137 -4.84 -21.59 -2.52
CA TRP A 137 -4.60 -21.28 -3.92
C TRP A 137 -3.09 -21.22 -4.16
N LYS A 138 -2.56 -22.16 -4.97
CA LYS A 138 -1.12 -22.29 -5.19
C LYS A 138 -0.63 -21.46 -6.38
N ILE A 139 -0.15 -20.26 -6.09
CA ILE A 139 0.55 -19.41 -7.06
C ILE A 139 1.97 -19.97 -7.26
N LYS A 140 2.30 -20.37 -8.48
CA LYS A 140 3.62 -20.91 -8.84
C LYS A 140 4.60 -19.78 -9.09
N HIS A 141 4.21 -18.82 -9.93
CA HIS A 141 5.03 -17.68 -10.30
C HIS A 141 4.19 -16.40 -10.42
N ALA A 142 4.68 -15.31 -9.83
CA ALA A 142 4.20 -13.96 -10.07
C ALA A 142 5.44 -13.07 -10.25
N MET A 143 5.59 -12.46 -11.43
CA MET A 143 6.71 -11.58 -11.75
C MET A 143 6.19 -10.19 -12.09
N PHE A 144 6.76 -9.19 -11.44
CA PHE A 144 6.45 -7.78 -11.65
C PHE A 144 7.69 -7.04 -12.13
N VAL A 145 7.48 -5.99 -12.91
CA VAL A 145 8.54 -5.11 -13.39
C VAL A 145 8.16 -3.66 -13.14
N ILE A 146 9.19 -2.82 -13.02
CA ILE A 146 9.05 -1.37 -12.95
C ILE A 146 8.98 -0.85 -14.40
N PRO A 147 7.88 -0.20 -14.82
CA PRO A 147 7.78 0.45 -16.10
C PRO A 147 8.93 1.42 -16.30
N TYR A 148 9.53 1.40 -17.50
CA TYR A 148 10.65 2.29 -17.85
C TYR A 148 10.33 3.78 -17.61
N LYS A 149 9.06 4.18 -17.74
CA LYS A 149 8.59 5.56 -17.46
C LYS A 149 8.90 6.03 -16.04
N ARG A 150 9.11 5.11 -15.10
CA ARG A 150 9.41 5.39 -13.68
C ARG A 150 10.83 4.99 -13.27
N THR A 151 11.65 4.52 -14.20
CA THR A 151 13.06 4.22 -13.95
C THR A 151 13.92 5.46 -14.25
N ILE A 152 14.87 5.78 -13.36
CA ILE A 152 15.90 6.79 -13.64
C ILE A 152 17.01 6.07 -14.40
N GLY A 153 17.18 6.42 -15.67
CA GLY A 153 18.34 5.99 -16.44
C GLY A 153 19.59 6.60 -15.83
N ILE A 154 20.38 5.78 -15.13
CA ILE A 154 21.76 6.13 -14.81
C ILE A 154 22.56 5.74 -16.05
N GLU A 155 22.53 6.60 -17.07
CA GLU A 155 23.58 6.57 -18.08
C GLU A 155 24.88 6.80 -17.32
N LYS A 156 25.70 5.75 -17.21
CA LYS A 156 27.10 5.94 -16.89
C LYS A 156 27.69 6.72 -18.06
N SER A 157 27.59 8.05 -18.01
CA SER A 157 28.58 8.89 -18.69
C SER A 157 29.91 8.32 -18.27
N ASP A 158 30.73 7.85 -19.22
CA ASP A 158 32.04 7.26 -18.96
C ASP A 158 32.77 8.14 -17.96
N LEU A 159 32.74 7.74 -16.68
CA LEU A 159 33.41 8.48 -15.62
C LEU A 159 34.87 8.46 -16.04
N PRO A 160 35.51 9.63 -16.25
CA PRO A 160 36.90 9.66 -16.66
C PRO A 160 37.70 8.85 -15.64
N LYS A 161 38.25 7.72 -16.08
CA LYS A 161 39.13 6.88 -15.27
C LYS A 161 40.32 7.76 -14.88
N ASN A 162 40.33 8.23 -13.63
CA ASN A 162 41.50 8.77 -12.94
C ASN A 162 42.01 10.14 -13.43
N GLY A 163 41.15 11.15 -13.55
CA GLY A 163 41.59 12.56 -13.52
C GLY A 163 41.62 13.10 -12.08
N PRO A 164 42.61 13.91 -11.66
CA PRO A 164 42.61 14.53 -10.34
C PRO A 164 41.33 15.35 -10.18
N PHE A 165 40.63 15.13 -9.07
CA PHE A 165 39.36 15.80 -8.73
C PHE A 165 39.50 17.32 -8.90
N GLN A 166 38.99 17.84 -10.02
CA GLN A 166 38.64 19.24 -10.15
C GLN A 166 37.14 19.33 -9.92
N ASP A 167 36.75 20.05 -8.86
CA ASP A 167 35.38 20.40 -8.50
C ASP A 167 34.74 21.27 -9.58
N ASN A 168 34.51 20.72 -10.77
CA ASN A 168 33.68 21.35 -11.77
C ASN A 168 32.23 21.08 -11.39
N VAL A 169 31.68 22.03 -10.62
CA VAL A 169 30.28 22.16 -10.27
C VAL A 169 29.45 22.02 -11.55
N ILE A 170 28.85 20.84 -11.72
CA ILE A 170 27.88 20.59 -12.79
C ILE A 170 26.74 21.59 -12.59
N SER A 171 26.66 22.56 -13.49
CA SER A 171 25.60 23.57 -13.56
C SER A 171 24.29 22.88 -13.96
N PHE A 172 23.65 22.19 -13.02
CA PHE A 172 22.23 21.94 -13.11
C PHE A 172 21.56 23.32 -13.12
N LYS A 173 20.89 23.70 -14.23
CA LYS A 173 19.94 24.81 -14.25
C LYS A 173 18.94 24.52 -13.14
N LYS A 174 19.15 25.12 -11.97
CA LYS A 174 18.25 25.00 -10.83
C LYS A 174 16.89 25.48 -11.33
N ALA A 175 15.94 24.56 -11.46
CA ALA A 175 14.53 24.94 -11.46
C ALA A 175 14.37 25.94 -10.30
N LYS A 176 13.83 27.12 -10.59
CA LYS A 176 13.68 28.20 -9.61
C LYS A 176 12.77 27.67 -8.51
N PHE A 177 13.40 27.14 -7.46
CA PHE A 177 12.73 26.66 -6.27
C PHE A 177 11.88 27.83 -5.78
N ASN A 178 10.56 27.65 -5.77
CA ASN A 178 9.63 28.65 -5.29
C ASN A 178 9.31 28.31 -3.83
N PRO A 179 10.04 28.87 -2.85
CA PRO A 179 9.81 28.56 -1.43
C PRO A 179 8.40 28.95 -0.96
N LEU A 180 7.69 29.83 -1.68
CA LEU A 180 6.34 30.27 -1.32
C LEU A 180 5.25 29.23 -1.64
N LEU A 181 5.50 28.31 -2.59
CA LEU A 181 4.55 27.22 -2.87
C LEU A 181 4.55 26.13 -1.79
N TYR A 182 5.55 26.14 -0.90
CA TYR A 182 5.68 25.25 0.25
C TYR A 182 5.58 25.99 1.58
N GLU A 183 5.09 27.24 1.58
CA GLU A 183 4.61 27.87 2.81
C GLU A 183 3.30 27.16 3.18
N CYS A 184 3.46 25.96 3.73
CA CYS A 184 2.41 25.15 4.31
C CYS A 184 1.75 26.06 5.34
N ASP A 185 0.55 26.51 5.04
CA ASP A 185 -0.19 27.44 5.89
C ASP A 185 -0.58 26.69 7.17
N LEU A 186 0.34 26.67 8.13
CA LEU A 186 0.20 25.95 9.39
C LEU A 186 -1.09 26.35 10.13
N HIS A 187 -1.57 27.57 9.90
CA HIS A 187 -2.86 28.02 10.42
C HIS A 187 -4.03 27.27 9.78
N LYS A 188 -4.02 27.02 8.47
CA LYS A 188 -5.06 26.20 7.82
C LYS A 188 -5.06 24.76 8.31
N LEU A 189 -3.87 24.16 8.51
CA LEU A 189 -3.78 22.80 9.06
C LEU A 189 -4.30 22.72 10.50
N LYS A 190 -3.99 23.73 11.32
CA LYS A 190 -4.49 23.83 12.70
C LYS A 190 -6.02 23.99 12.76
N ILE A 191 -6.60 24.81 11.87
CA ILE A 191 -8.06 24.96 11.77
C ILE A 191 -8.72 23.62 11.42
N ILE A 192 -8.14 22.84 10.50
CA ILE A 192 -8.67 21.51 10.13
C ILE A 192 -8.57 20.53 11.31
N GLU A 193 -7.47 20.54 12.06
CA GLU A 193 -7.28 19.70 13.25
C GLU A 193 -8.28 20.05 14.37
N ASP A 194 -8.44 21.35 14.65
CA ASP A 194 -9.37 21.86 15.64
C ASP A 194 -10.84 21.54 15.25
N GLU A 195 -11.20 21.68 13.97
CA GLU A 195 -12.55 21.33 13.49
C GLU A 195 -12.82 19.81 13.55
N ALA A 196 -11.83 18.98 13.18
CA ALA A 196 -11.95 17.54 13.22
C ALA A 196 -12.06 16.98 14.65
N SER A 197 -11.30 17.54 15.60
CA SER A 197 -11.34 17.15 17.01
C SER A 197 -12.67 17.52 17.67
N VAL A 198 -13.22 18.71 17.39
CA VAL A 198 -14.54 19.14 17.90
C VAL A 198 -15.67 18.26 17.35
N LYS A 199 -15.63 17.86 16.07
CA LYS A 199 -16.61 16.94 15.46
C LYS A 199 -16.55 15.53 16.07
N LEU A 200 -15.36 15.05 16.44
CA LEU A 200 -15.18 13.74 17.05
C LEU A 200 -15.85 13.65 18.44
N THR A 201 -15.70 14.69 19.26
CA THR A 201 -16.24 14.74 20.63
C THR A 201 -17.77 14.85 20.66
N ARG A 202 -18.40 15.32 19.57
CA ARG A 202 -19.86 15.56 19.51
C ARG A 202 -20.67 14.36 19.04
N ASN A 203 -20.06 13.38 18.36
CA ASN A 203 -20.72 12.20 17.80
C ASN A 203 -20.62 10.93 18.68
N ASN A 204 -20.66 11.09 20.00
CA ASN A 204 -20.63 9.98 20.98
C ASN A 204 -21.99 9.26 21.17
N SER A 205 -22.98 9.53 20.31
CA SER A 205 -24.25 8.78 20.32
C SER A 205 -24.05 7.30 20.00
N LEU A 206 -23.12 6.97 19.08
CA LEU A 206 -22.74 5.58 18.78
C LEU A 206 -22.01 4.90 19.93
N GLN A 207 -21.26 5.64 20.74
CA GLN A 207 -20.52 5.08 21.87
C GLN A 207 -21.45 4.61 22.99
N LYS A 208 -22.62 5.24 23.15
CA LYS A 208 -23.67 4.78 24.09
C LYS A 208 -24.39 3.50 23.65
N LEU A 209 -24.32 3.15 22.37
CA LEU A 209 -25.03 1.99 21.78
C LEU A 209 -24.29 0.65 21.97
N PHE A 210 -23.00 0.68 22.33
CA PHE A 210 -22.17 -0.52 22.52
C PHE A 210 -21.86 -0.83 23.99
N HIS A 211 -22.56 -0.18 24.92
CA HIS A 211 -22.43 -0.38 26.37
C HIS A 211 -23.70 -0.96 27.04
N GLU A 212 -24.65 -1.49 26.25
CA GLU A 212 -25.69 -2.42 26.73
C GLU A 212 -25.20 -3.87 26.56
#